data_AF-A0A956SUT7-F1
#
_entry.id   AF-A0A956SUT7-F1
#
_cell.length_a   1.000
_cell.length_b   1.000
_cell.length_c   1.000
_cell.angle_alpha   90.00
_cell.angle_beta   90.00
_cell.angle_gamma   90.00
#
_symmetry.space_group_name_H-M   'P 1'
#
loop_
_entity.id
_entity.type
_entity.pdbx_description
1 polymer ?
#
loop_
_entity_poly.entity_id
_entity_poly.type
_entity_poly.pdbx_seq_one_letter_code
_entity_poly.pdbx_strand_id
1 'polypeptide(L)'
;MEREVRVKEAQALLDEGDVHFQAGRLVEARDLYYRAHDLVIDVPRAHRAAHARMLPVHVALGMTRDIRADRFLLAFAPLGVFHLIALPARIYPPLVKRLGRSGGSGPATR
;
A
#
# COMPACT_ATOMS: atom_id res chain seq x y z
N MET A 1 -21.11 3.78 -5.42
CA MET A 1 -21.20 2.70 -4.42
C MET A 1 -19.91 1.90 -4.35
N GLU A 2 -19.41 1.31 -5.44
CA GLU A 2 -18.19 0.46 -5.43
C GLU A 2 -16.90 1.17 -4.95
N ARG A 3 -16.68 2.42 -5.35
CA ARG A 3 -15.52 3.22 -4.93
C ARG A 3 -15.46 3.47 -3.42
N GLU A 4 -16.60 3.79 -2.81
CA GLU A 4 -16.67 4.05 -1.36
C GLU A 4 -16.39 2.78 -0.56
N VAL A 5 -16.86 1.62 -1.05
CA VAL A 5 -16.56 0.32 -0.46
C VAL A 5 -15.06 0.04 -0.53
N ARG A 6 -14.41 0.22 -1.69
CA ARG A 6 -12.95 0.06 -1.83
C ARG A 6 -12.17 0.98 -0.89
N VAL A 7 -12.59 2.24 -0.75
CA VAL A 7 -11.94 3.20 0.15
C VAL A 7 -12.09 2.78 1.61
N LYS A 8 -13.27 2.30 2.02
CA LYS A 8 -13.49 1.77 3.38
C LYS A 8 -12.66 0.51 3.64
N GLU A 9 -12.60 -0.42 2.68
CA GLU A 9 -11.80 -1.63 2.78
C GLU A 9 -10.30 -1.30 2.87
N ALA A 10 -9.82 -0.39 2.03
CA ALA A 10 -8.44 0.09 2.10
C ALA A 10 -8.15 0.74 3.46
N GLN A 11 -9.07 1.54 4.00
CA GLN A 11 -8.90 2.15 5.31
C GLN A 11 -8.79 1.09 6.42
N ALA A 12 -9.65 0.05 6.40
CA ALA A 12 -9.58 -1.05 7.35
C ALA A 12 -8.25 -1.83 7.26
N LEU A 13 -7.76 -2.09 6.05
CA LEU A 13 -6.45 -2.73 5.85
C LEU A 13 -5.29 -1.86 6.36
N LEU A 14 -5.38 -0.54 6.19
CA LEU A 14 -4.39 0.38 6.76
C LEU A 14 -4.42 0.36 8.30
N ASP A 15 -5.60 0.34 8.90
CA ASP A 15 -5.72 0.30 10.37
C ASP A 15 -5.23 -1.05 10.94
N GLU A 16 -5.49 -2.17 10.25
CA GLU A 16 -4.93 -3.48 10.60
C GLU A 16 -3.39 -3.48 10.43
N GLY A 17 -2.89 -2.90 9.34
CA GLY A 17 -1.46 -2.77 9.10
C GLY A 17 -0.78 -1.92 10.19
N ASP A 18 -1.43 -0.86 10.67
CA ASP A 18 -0.96 -0.02 11.77
C ASP A 18 -0.80 -0.89 13.05
N VAL A 19 -1.74 -1.80 13.34
CA VAL A 19 -1.63 -2.76 14.47
C VAL A 19 -0.44 -3.70 14.30
N HIS A 20 -0.21 -4.25 13.11
CA HIS A 20 0.95 -5.11 12.84
C HIS A 20 2.27 -4.35 12.97
N PHE A 21 2.31 -3.10 12.48
CA PHE A 21 3.48 -2.25 12.57
C PHE A 21 3.85 -1.95 14.03
N GLN A 22 2.88 -1.56 14.85
CA GLN A 22 3.11 -1.31 16.28
C GLN A 22 3.59 -2.56 17.03
N ALA A 23 3.19 -3.75 16.58
CA ALA A 23 3.65 -5.02 17.13
C ALA A 23 5.00 -5.50 16.56
N GLY A 24 5.68 -4.70 15.74
CA GLY A 24 6.96 -5.06 15.11
C GLY A 24 6.85 -6.11 13.99
N ARG A 25 5.63 -6.47 13.58
CA ARG A 25 5.36 -7.41 12.48
C ARG A 25 5.40 -6.70 11.13
N LEU A 26 6.62 -6.30 10.75
CA LEU A 26 6.86 -5.37 9.64
C LEU A 26 6.47 -5.93 8.27
N VAL A 27 6.63 -7.23 8.04
CA VAL A 27 6.31 -7.87 6.75
C VAL A 27 4.80 -7.92 6.54
N GLU A 28 4.06 -8.28 7.58
CA GLU A 28 2.61 -8.32 7.58
C GLU A 28 2.01 -6.92 7.43
N ALA A 29 2.55 -5.93 8.14
CA ALA A 29 2.16 -4.53 7.99
C ALA A 29 2.37 -4.04 6.54
N ARG A 30 3.54 -4.35 5.96
CA ARG A 30 3.85 -4.04 4.57
C ARG A 30 2.78 -4.62 3.62
N ASP A 31 2.50 -5.91 3.75
CA ASP A 31 1.59 -6.61 2.84
C ASP A 31 0.15 -6.05 2.93
N LEU A 32 -0.32 -5.70 4.12
CA LEU A 32 -1.60 -5.01 4.32
C LEU A 32 -1.61 -3.63 3.66
N TYR A 33 -0.54 -2.85 3.80
CA TYR A 33 -0.45 -1.53 3.18
C TYR A 33 -0.40 -1.58 1.65
N TYR A 34 0.31 -2.54 1.04
CA TYR A 34 0.29 -2.70 -0.42
C TYR A 34 -1.12 -3.08 -0.92
N ARG A 35 -1.82 -3.97 -0.22
CA ARG A 35 -3.22 -4.31 -0.58
C ARG A 35 -4.13 -3.09 -0.49
N ALA A 36 -3.99 -2.28 0.56
CA ALA A 36 -4.73 -1.04 0.70
C ALA A 36 -4.39 -0.06 -0.43
N HIS A 37 -3.10 0.16 -0.72
CA HIS A 37 -2.62 1.00 -1.81
C HIS A 37 -3.25 0.61 -3.16
N ASP A 38 -3.21 -0.68 -3.52
CA ASP A 38 -3.73 -1.17 -4.78
C ASP A 38 -5.24 -0.94 -4.92
N LEU A 39 -5.98 -1.04 -3.80
CA LEU A 39 -7.41 -0.74 -3.76
C LEU A 39 -7.75 0.73 -3.99
N VAL A 40 -6.81 1.67 -3.86
CA VAL A 40 -7.11 3.11 -3.93
C VAL A 40 -6.17 3.89 -4.85
N ILE A 41 -5.41 3.24 -5.72
CA ILE A 41 -4.44 3.89 -6.64
C ILE A 41 -5.08 4.99 -7.51
N ASP A 42 -6.38 4.87 -7.81
CA ASP A 42 -7.21 5.80 -8.59
C ASP A 42 -7.91 6.89 -7.74
N VAL A 43 -7.69 6.87 -6.42
CA VAL A 43 -8.24 7.79 -5.43
C VAL A 43 -7.10 8.61 -4.81
N PRO A 44 -6.78 9.80 -5.34
CA PRO A 44 -5.55 10.53 -5.01
C PRO A 44 -5.29 10.72 -3.50
N ARG A 45 -6.33 11.09 -2.74
CA ARG A 45 -6.21 11.32 -1.30
C ARG A 45 -5.95 10.03 -0.52
N ALA A 46 -6.61 8.94 -0.88
CA ALA A 46 -6.45 7.65 -0.21
C ALA A 46 -5.12 6.98 -0.62
N HIS A 47 -4.75 7.08 -1.89
CA HIS A 47 -3.45 6.66 -2.40
C HIS A 47 -2.29 7.35 -1.67
N ARG A 48 -2.36 8.68 -1.50
CA ARG A 48 -1.39 9.43 -0.71
C ARG A 48 -1.32 8.95 0.74
N ALA A 49 -2.47 8.69 1.37
CA ALA A 49 -2.52 8.19 2.75
C ALA A 49 -1.85 6.82 2.90
N ALA A 50 -1.98 5.94 1.90
CA ALA A 50 -1.28 4.66 1.88
C ALA A 50 0.25 4.85 1.85
N HIS A 51 0.78 5.67 0.94
CA HIS A 51 2.23 5.96 0.91
C HIS A 51 2.76 6.57 2.20
N ALA A 52 1.97 7.42 2.88
CA ALA A 52 2.37 7.99 4.16
C ALA A 52 2.55 6.92 5.26
N ARG A 53 1.71 5.88 5.26
CA ARG A 53 1.81 4.73 6.19
C ARG A 53 2.87 3.72 5.78
N MET A 54 3.11 3.56 4.48
CA MET A 54 4.12 2.64 3.95
C MET A 54 5.55 3.11 4.22
N LEU A 55 5.81 4.42 4.17
CA LEU A 55 7.16 4.97 4.30
C LEU A 55 7.90 4.52 5.59
N PRO A 56 7.31 4.59 6.80
CA PRO A 56 7.94 4.06 8.00
C PRO A 56 8.29 2.57 7.93
N VAL A 57 7.42 1.75 7.33
CA VAL A 57 7.67 0.31 7.15
C VAL A 57 8.79 0.06 6.15
N HIS A 58 8.81 0.79 5.03
CA HIS A 58 9.89 0.69 4.05
C HIS A 58 11.23 1.08 4.65
N VAL A 59 11.26 2.12 5.49
CA VAL A 59 12.46 2.51 6.26
C VAL A 59 12.88 1.38 7.21
N ALA A 60 11.96 0.83 8.00
CA ALA A 60 12.25 -0.23 8.95
C ALA A 60 12.76 -1.53 8.29
N LEU A 61 12.28 -1.83 7.07
CA LEU A 61 12.70 -3.00 6.27
C LEU A 61 13.92 -2.72 5.36
N GLY A 62 14.45 -1.50 5.32
CA GLY A 62 15.59 -1.15 4.45
C GLY A 62 15.28 -1.11 2.94
N MET A 63 14.01 -0.93 2.57
CA MET A 63 13.53 -0.95 1.17
C MET A 63 13.87 0.35 0.42
N THR A 64 15.16 0.56 0.13
CA THR A 64 15.71 1.84 -0.38
C THR A 64 15.01 2.37 -1.63
N ARG A 65 14.63 1.49 -2.56
CA ARG A 65 13.91 1.88 -3.78
C ARG A 65 12.55 2.47 -3.44
N ASP A 66 11.75 1.76 -2.63
CA ASP A 66 10.41 2.18 -2.24
C ASP A 66 10.44 3.43 -1.36
N ILE A 67 11.43 3.56 -0.48
CA ILE A 67 11.66 4.80 0.30
C ILE A 67 11.85 6.01 -0.63
N ARG A 68 12.65 5.88 -1.70
CA ARG A 68 12.87 6.98 -2.65
C ARG A 68 11.58 7.33 -3.39
N ALA A 69 10.82 6.32 -3.83
CA ALA A 69 9.55 6.50 -4.51
C ALA A 69 8.52 7.21 -3.60
N ASP A 70 8.34 6.72 -2.37
CA ASP A 70 7.42 7.32 -1.39
C ASP A 70 7.78 8.76 -1.07
N ARG A 71 9.07 9.03 -0.81
CA ARG A 71 9.55 10.40 -0.52
C ARG A 71 9.30 11.34 -1.70
N PHE A 72 9.57 10.89 -2.92
CA PHE A 72 9.29 11.67 -4.12
C PHE A 72 7.79 11.95 -4.23
N LEU A 73 6.94 10.93 -4.19
CA LEU A 73 5.49 11.09 -4.31
C LEU A 73 4.90 12.00 -3.24
N LEU A 74 5.32 11.84 -1.98
CA LEU A 74 4.85 12.65 -0.87
C LEU A 74 5.35 14.10 -0.94
N ALA A 75 6.58 14.35 -1.37
CA ALA A 75 7.13 15.69 -1.55
C ALA A 75 6.42 16.46 -2.69
N PHE A 76 6.09 15.76 -3.77
CA PHE A 76 5.40 16.32 -4.93
C PHE A 76 3.87 16.24 -4.85
N ALA A 77 3.32 15.80 -3.71
CA ALA A 77 1.88 15.76 -3.46
C ALA A 77 1.16 17.12 -3.69
N PRO A 78 1.73 18.29 -3.29
CA PRO A 78 1.11 19.59 -3.54
C PRO A 78 1.00 19.94 -5.03
N LEU A 79 1.88 19.38 -5.88
CA LEU A 79 1.84 19.57 -7.33
C LEU A 79 0.83 18.64 -8.03
N GLY A 80 0.08 17.84 -7.26
CA GLY A 80 -0.98 17.00 -7.80
C GLY A 80 -0.50 15.70 -8.46
N VAL A 81 0.70 15.20 -8.17
CA VAL A 81 1.23 13.94 -8.76
C VAL A 81 0.28 12.74 -8.59
N PHE A 82 -0.43 12.65 -7.46
CA PHE A 82 -1.42 11.61 -7.22
C PHE A 82 -2.66 11.72 -8.14
N HIS A 83 -3.00 12.90 -8.65
CA HIS A 83 -4.06 13.07 -9.65
C HIS A 83 -3.59 12.59 -11.03
N LEU A 84 -2.32 12.83 -11.37
CA LEU A 84 -1.71 12.34 -12.62
C LEU A 84 -1.68 10.81 -12.65
N ILE A 85 -1.39 10.17 -11.51
CA ILE A 85 -1.40 8.70 -11.40
C ILE A 85 -2.83 8.14 -11.47
N ALA A 86 -3.80 8.85 -10.89
CA ALA A 86 -5.19 8.39 -10.87
C ALA A 86 -5.87 8.39 -12.25
N LEU A 87 -5.47 9.28 -13.17
CA LEU A 87 -6.02 9.36 -14.53
C LEU A 87 -5.91 8.04 -15.32
N PRO A 88 -4.71 7.46 -15.52
CA PRO A 88 -4.58 6.18 -16.21
C PRO A 88 -5.15 5.02 -15.40
N ALA A 89 -5.07 5.02 -14.07
CA ALA A 89 -5.60 3.95 -13.22
C ALA A 89 -7.15 3.81 -13.30
N ARG A 90 -7.86 4.89 -13.66
CA ARG A 90 -9.31 4.84 -13.95
C ARG A 90 -9.63 4.20 -15.29
N ILE A 91 -8.75 4.35 -16.26
CA ILE A 91 -8.93 3.85 -17.64
C ILE A 91 -8.47 2.40 -17.72
N TYR A 92 -7.39 2.05 -17.02
CA TYR A 92 -6.84 0.70 -16.91
C TYR A 92 -6.71 0.37 -15.42
N PRO A 93 -7.77 -0.15 -14.77
CA PRO A 93 -7.64 -0.63 -13.41
C PRO A 93 -6.54 -1.71 -13.39
N PRO A 94 -5.58 -1.65 -12.44
CA PRO A 94 -4.57 -2.68 -12.34
C PRO A 94 -5.29 -4.03 -12.23
N LEU A 95 -4.92 -4.97 -13.11
CA LEU A 95 -5.39 -6.35 -13.05
C LEU A 95 -5.14 -6.84 -11.63
N VAL A 96 -6.19 -6.91 -10.81
CA VAL A 96 -6.14 -7.45 -9.46
C VAL A 96 -5.52 -8.83 -9.62
N LYS A 97 -4.27 -9.02 -9.16
CA LYS A 97 -3.66 -10.34 -9.01
C LYS A 97 -4.39 -11.05 -7.87
N ARG A 98 -5.64 -11.44 -8.15
CA ARG A 98 -6.40 -12.40 -7.39
C ARG A 98 -5.79 -13.74 -7.75
N LEU A 99 -4.75 -14.14 -7.00
CA LEU A 99 -4.35 -15.53 -6.69
C LEU A 99 -2.87 -15.59 -6.29
N GLY A 100 -2.64 -16.01 -5.04
CA GLY A 100 -1.57 -16.95 -4.70
C GLY A 100 -0.17 -16.40 -4.45
N ARG A 101 0.05 -15.78 -3.28
CA ARG A 101 1.34 -15.95 -2.59
C ARG A 101 1.08 -16.48 -1.19
N SER A 102 0.61 -17.72 -1.15
CA SER A 102 0.61 -18.55 0.04
C SER A 102 2.03 -18.66 0.56
N GLY A 103 2.23 -18.25 1.81
CA GLY A 103 3.43 -18.57 2.57
C GLY A 103 3.65 -20.07 2.58
N GLY A 104 4.72 -20.51 1.95
CA GLY A 104 5.29 -21.84 2.11
C GLY A 104 6.47 -21.76 3.07
N SER A 105 6.19 -21.55 4.35
CA SER A 105 7.11 -21.93 5.42
C SER A 105 7.06 -23.45 5.54
N GLY A 106 7.89 -24.15 4.76
CA GLY A 106 8.16 -25.56 5.00
C GLY A 106 8.87 -25.73 6.35
N PRO A 107 8.53 -26.76 7.14
CA PRO A 107 9.17 -26.98 8.43
C PRO A 107 10.64 -27.37 8.23
N ALA A 108 11.52 -26.73 8.99
CA ALA A 108 12.87 -27.22 9.22
C ALA A 108 12.77 -28.51 10.03
N THR A 109 12.92 -29.66 9.38
CA THR A 109 13.27 -30.91 10.06
C THR A 109 14.77 -31.11 9.98
N ARG A 110 15.37 -31.19 11.17
CA ARG A 110 16.72 -31.71 11.43
C ARG A 110 16.85 -33.16 11.02
#